data_AF-A0A8K1FEP8-F1
#
_entry.id   AF-A0A8K1FEP8-F1
#
_cell.length_a   1.000
_cell.length_b   1.000
_cell.length_c   1.000
_cell.angle_alpha   90.00
_cell.angle_beta   90.00
_cell.angle_gamma   90.00
#
_symmetry.space_group_name_H-M   'P 1'
#
loop_
_entity.id
_entity.type
_entity.pdbx_description
1 polymer ?
#
loop_
_entity_poly.entity_id
_entity_poly.type
_entity_poly.pdbx_seq_one_letter_code
_entity_poly.pdbx_strand_id
1 'polypeptide(L)'
;MGNSPSNHGDQRRRRSTATTTGPRPIAGRSTALTQMIPDQFSSMEQVTAALRRNGLESCNLIVGMDFTKSNEWSGKRTFGGRSLHTIDDPTVTNPYEDVIESIGQTLRDFDEDNVIPVYGFGDELTADNSVFTFGQTEQQPGFPLEGIRSRYREIVPNVVMAGPTSFAPIINQAVSIVNQTGQYHILVIIADGQVTRSVDIPAHAVSKNEKETIDAITYASNFPLSIIMVGVGDGPWESMIYFDNYLVHRKFDNFQFVEFHKIASSAHSRQHLLTQFALHALMEVPEQYQVIKEMGYLSKGPYQFARNVPQVMVFPAPQNVIAQSSSCSTNYSFAQPAQHNPLPVYSEATMAPAAEYPSVSSGRPSAPTFISNGDGLQTLQADTSAYASRPGMPSRQMSQAEIDLSRLQESLLCCICEDRKKDTVFQCGHETCEACASLLTQCPTCRQPIQVRIRRYGL
;
A
#
# COMPACT_ATOMS: atom_id res chain seq x y z
N MET A 1 -46.21 -8.28 -85.79
CA MET A 1 -45.99 -6.88 -86.19
C MET A 1 -47.15 -6.05 -85.68
N GLY A 2 -46.87 -4.90 -85.04
CA GLY A 2 -47.81 -3.78 -84.78
C GLY A 2 -48.84 -4.04 -83.67
N ASN A 3 -48.75 -3.37 -82.52
CA ASN A 3 -49.09 -1.97 -82.23
C ASN A 3 -50.46 -1.88 -81.53
N SER A 4 -50.46 -1.52 -80.24
CA SER A 4 -51.02 -0.23 -79.75
C SER A 4 -51.32 -0.23 -78.24
N PRO A 5 -51.39 0.96 -77.61
CA PRO A 5 -51.04 1.19 -76.20
C PRO A 5 -52.22 1.69 -75.32
N SER A 6 -51.85 2.14 -74.10
CA SER A 6 -52.53 3.08 -73.18
C SER A 6 -53.65 2.52 -72.27
N ASN A 7 -53.84 2.92 -71.01
CA ASN A 7 -53.08 3.63 -69.97
C ASN A 7 -53.91 3.54 -68.65
N HIS A 8 -53.31 3.90 -67.52
CA HIS A 8 -53.87 4.28 -66.20
C HIS A 8 -53.70 3.31 -65.01
N GLY A 9 -52.83 3.75 -64.09
CA GLY A 9 -52.69 3.27 -62.72
C GLY A 9 -51.64 4.11 -62.00
N ASP A 10 -52.11 5.16 -61.33
CA ASP A 10 -51.36 6.36 -60.97
C ASP A 10 -50.40 6.23 -59.77
N GLN A 11 -49.46 7.16 -59.72
CA GLN A 11 -48.27 7.25 -58.89
C GLN A 11 -48.56 7.58 -57.42
N ARG A 12 -47.82 6.95 -56.50
CA ARG A 12 -47.41 7.59 -55.24
C ARG A 12 -45.94 7.32 -54.93
N ARG A 13 -45.11 8.28 -55.35
CA ARG A 13 -43.76 8.55 -54.86
C ARG A 13 -43.88 9.47 -53.64
N ARG A 14 -43.34 9.11 -52.48
CA ARG A 14 -43.00 10.09 -51.42
C ARG A 14 -41.60 9.85 -50.87
N ARG A 15 -40.86 10.96 -50.86
CA ARG A 15 -39.47 11.17 -50.49
C ARG A 15 -39.16 10.70 -49.06
N SER A 16 -37.98 10.11 -48.93
CA SER A 16 -37.21 10.02 -47.70
C SER A 16 -36.81 11.42 -47.23
N THR A 17 -37.23 11.79 -46.02
CA THR A 17 -36.67 12.89 -45.25
C THR A 17 -35.97 12.30 -44.04
N ALA A 18 -34.68 12.60 -43.92
CA ALA A 18 -33.87 12.29 -42.76
C ALA A 18 -34.39 13.05 -41.54
N THR A 19 -34.60 12.33 -40.44
CA THR A 19 -34.52 12.89 -39.08
C THR A 19 -33.69 11.94 -38.24
N THR A 20 -32.53 12.48 -37.85
CA THR A 20 -31.52 11.93 -36.97
C THR A 20 -32.13 11.53 -35.63
N THR A 21 -32.25 10.24 -35.36
CA THR A 21 -32.34 9.70 -34.00
C THR A 21 -31.35 8.56 -33.92
N GLY A 22 -30.28 8.79 -33.15
CA GLY A 22 -29.12 7.91 -33.07
C GLY A 22 -29.44 6.48 -32.64
N PRO A 23 -28.48 5.56 -32.79
CA PRO A 23 -28.65 4.18 -32.35
C PRO A 23 -29.01 4.14 -30.87
N ARG A 24 -30.11 3.47 -30.55
CA ARG A 24 -30.48 3.12 -29.17
C ARG A 24 -29.29 2.39 -28.52
N PRO A 25 -29.01 2.62 -27.23
CA PRO A 25 -27.90 1.95 -26.57
C PRO A 25 -28.21 0.45 -26.57
N ILE A 26 -27.36 -0.30 -27.26
CA ILE A 26 -27.18 -1.72 -26.97
C ILE A 26 -26.77 -1.75 -25.50
N ALA A 27 -27.53 -2.46 -24.67
CA ALA A 27 -27.20 -2.71 -23.28
C ALA A 27 -25.91 -3.54 -23.22
N GLY A 28 -24.78 -2.85 -23.40
CA GLY A 28 -23.44 -3.36 -23.19
C GLY A 28 -23.16 -3.29 -21.70
N ARG A 29 -23.02 -4.46 -21.10
CA ARG A 29 -22.38 -4.71 -19.80
C ARG A 29 -21.05 -3.91 -19.76
N SER A 30 -21.03 -2.76 -19.11
CA SER A 30 -19.82 -1.93 -18.99
C SER A 30 -19.87 -1.08 -17.73
N THR A 31 -19.84 -1.72 -16.56
CA THR A 31 -19.81 -1.02 -15.26
C THR A 31 -18.99 -1.72 -14.16
N ALA A 32 -18.25 -2.79 -14.43
CA ALA A 32 -17.67 -3.64 -13.36
C ALA A 32 -16.22 -4.10 -13.58
N LEU A 33 -15.33 -3.24 -14.10
CA LEU A 33 -13.89 -3.56 -14.18
C LEU A 33 -13.04 -2.81 -13.15
N THR A 34 -13.60 -1.83 -12.43
CA THR A 34 -12.91 -1.01 -11.43
C THR A 34 -13.47 -1.20 -10.02
N GLN A 35 -14.12 -2.34 -9.76
CA GLN A 35 -14.70 -2.65 -8.45
C GLN A 35 -13.79 -3.62 -7.71
N MET A 36 -13.64 -3.35 -6.41
CA MET A 36 -13.07 -4.26 -5.41
C MET A 36 -13.61 -5.68 -5.61
N ILE A 37 -12.72 -6.68 -5.63
CA ILE A 37 -13.13 -8.07 -5.69
C ILE A 37 -13.51 -8.52 -4.28
N PRO A 38 -14.76 -8.95 -4.03
CA PRO A 38 -15.14 -9.40 -2.69
C PRO A 38 -14.64 -10.82 -2.43
N ASP A 39 -14.36 -11.12 -1.16
CA ASP A 39 -14.12 -12.47 -0.67
C ASP A 39 -15.28 -13.41 -1.03
N GLN A 40 -15.00 -14.43 -1.82
CA GLN A 40 -16.01 -15.35 -2.37
C GLN A 40 -15.79 -16.82 -2.02
N PHE A 41 -14.62 -17.17 -1.47
CA PHE A 41 -14.23 -18.55 -1.22
C PHE A 41 -14.18 -18.85 0.28
N SER A 42 -14.69 -20.02 0.65
CA SER A 42 -14.64 -20.53 2.02
C SER A 42 -13.70 -21.73 2.17
N SER A 43 -13.10 -22.22 1.08
CA SER A 43 -12.16 -23.35 1.10
C SER A 43 -11.18 -23.34 -0.07
N MET A 44 -10.01 -23.95 0.14
CA MET A 44 -8.98 -24.08 -0.90
C MET A 44 -9.47 -24.89 -2.11
N GLU A 45 -10.38 -25.85 -1.91
CA GLU A 45 -10.99 -26.61 -3.01
C GLU A 45 -11.78 -25.71 -3.97
N GLN A 46 -12.50 -24.73 -3.44
CA GLN A 46 -13.26 -23.77 -4.25
C GLN A 46 -12.32 -22.85 -5.04
N VAL A 47 -11.25 -22.37 -4.41
CA VAL A 47 -10.21 -21.55 -5.07
C VAL A 47 -9.56 -22.34 -6.21
N THR A 48 -9.07 -23.55 -5.93
CA THR A 48 -8.45 -24.42 -6.95
C THR A 48 -9.41 -24.73 -8.09
N ALA A 49 -10.69 -24.99 -7.78
CA ALA A 49 -11.71 -25.21 -8.80
C ALA A 49 -11.97 -23.95 -9.63
N ALA A 50 -11.92 -22.75 -9.04
CA ALA A 50 -12.07 -21.49 -9.75
C ALA A 50 -10.86 -21.21 -10.67
N LEU A 51 -9.63 -21.40 -10.18
CA LEU A 51 -8.40 -21.28 -10.98
C LEU A 51 -8.43 -22.22 -12.20
N ARG A 52 -8.77 -23.49 -11.98
CA ARG A 52 -8.90 -24.48 -13.07
C ARG A 52 -10.01 -24.14 -14.05
N ARG A 53 -11.18 -23.68 -13.59
CA ARG A 53 -12.27 -23.22 -14.49
C ARG A 53 -11.83 -22.01 -15.32
N ASN A 54 -11.00 -21.15 -14.75
CA ASN A 54 -10.40 -20.04 -15.46
C ASN A 54 -9.21 -20.48 -16.34
N GLY A 55 -8.82 -21.74 -16.34
CA GLY A 55 -7.74 -22.24 -17.20
C GLY A 55 -6.36 -21.80 -16.74
N LEU A 56 -6.19 -21.44 -15.46
CA LEU A 56 -4.86 -21.29 -14.89
C LEU A 56 -4.30 -22.68 -14.62
N GLU A 57 -3.38 -23.11 -15.48
CA GLU A 57 -2.67 -24.39 -15.33
C GLU A 57 -1.35 -24.23 -14.57
N SER A 58 -0.68 -23.09 -14.78
CA SER A 58 0.54 -22.67 -14.08
C SER A 58 0.60 -21.14 -14.00
N CYS A 59 1.39 -20.64 -13.06
CA CYS A 59 1.74 -19.23 -12.86
C CYS A 59 3.24 -19.13 -12.57
N ASN A 60 3.80 -17.93 -12.68
CA ASN A 60 5.17 -17.65 -12.29
C ASN A 60 5.15 -16.80 -11.02
N LEU A 61 5.97 -17.15 -10.02
CA LEU A 61 6.06 -16.39 -8.78
C LEU A 61 7.23 -15.40 -8.80
N ILE A 62 7.05 -14.25 -8.14
CA ILE A 62 8.11 -13.31 -7.80
C ILE A 62 7.96 -13.00 -6.31
N VAL A 63 9.05 -12.95 -5.55
CA VAL A 63 9.02 -12.64 -4.12
C VAL A 63 9.80 -11.36 -3.82
N GLY A 64 9.15 -10.43 -3.11
CA GLY A 64 9.74 -9.23 -2.55
C GLY A 64 9.73 -9.27 -1.03
N MET A 65 10.86 -8.95 -0.39
CA MET A 65 10.98 -8.90 1.06
C MET A 65 11.40 -7.51 1.52
N ASP A 66 10.62 -6.95 2.43
CA ASP A 66 10.90 -5.67 3.06
C ASP A 66 12.01 -5.82 4.11
N PHE A 67 13.07 -5.03 3.99
CA PHE A 67 14.22 -4.94 4.90
C PHE A 67 14.36 -3.53 5.52
N THR A 68 13.25 -2.81 5.64
CA THR A 68 13.22 -1.50 6.30
C THR A 68 13.32 -1.63 7.80
N LYS A 69 13.78 -0.54 8.42
CA LYS A 69 14.10 -0.48 9.85
C LYS A 69 12.89 -0.67 10.75
N SER A 70 11.67 -0.43 10.25
CA SER A 70 10.46 -0.62 11.06
C SER A 70 10.27 -2.05 11.57
N ASN A 71 10.83 -3.03 10.86
CA ASN A 71 10.89 -4.41 11.30
C ASN A 71 11.58 -4.61 12.66
N GLU A 72 12.44 -3.69 13.12
CA GLU A 72 13.06 -3.74 14.44
C GLU A 72 12.04 -3.59 15.59
N TRP A 73 10.93 -2.89 15.37
CA TRP A 73 9.93 -2.61 16.42
C TRP A 73 8.52 -3.13 16.10
N SER A 74 8.23 -3.45 14.84
CA SER A 74 6.91 -3.97 14.42
C SER A 74 6.61 -5.39 14.93
N GLY A 75 7.54 -6.05 15.63
CA GLY A 75 7.32 -7.31 16.34
C GLY A 75 6.97 -7.17 17.82
N LYS A 76 6.61 -5.98 18.30
CA LYS A 76 6.41 -5.70 19.73
C LYS A 76 5.37 -6.61 20.39
N ARG A 77 4.22 -6.81 19.75
CA ARG A 77 3.13 -7.66 20.28
C ARG A 77 3.18 -9.06 19.68
N THR A 78 3.41 -9.14 18.38
CA THR A 78 3.32 -10.36 17.57
C THR A 78 4.56 -11.25 17.61
N PHE A 79 5.73 -10.68 17.96
CA PHE A 79 6.99 -11.43 18.00
C PHE A 79 7.81 -11.14 19.28
N GLY A 80 7.11 -10.86 20.38
CA GLY A 80 7.71 -10.78 21.71
C GLY A 80 8.71 -9.64 21.90
N GLY A 81 8.56 -8.52 21.18
CA GLY A 81 9.50 -7.40 21.27
C GLY A 81 10.74 -7.55 20.40
N ARG A 82 10.86 -8.63 19.63
CA ARG A 82 12.01 -8.88 18.74
C ARG A 82 11.79 -8.29 17.36
N SER A 83 12.89 -8.11 16.63
CA SER A 83 12.83 -7.76 15.21
C SER A 83 12.17 -8.89 14.42
N LEU A 84 11.36 -8.54 13.42
CA LEU A 84 10.70 -9.52 12.54
C LEU A 84 11.69 -10.31 11.67
N HIS A 85 12.95 -9.88 11.57
CA HIS A 85 14.04 -10.63 10.94
C HIS A 85 15.04 -11.24 11.93
N THR A 86 14.72 -11.34 13.23
CA THR A 86 15.65 -11.98 14.17
C THR A 86 15.90 -13.44 13.77
N ILE A 87 17.19 -13.81 13.70
CA ILE A 87 17.68 -15.16 13.39
C ILE A 87 18.70 -15.52 14.48
N ASP A 88 18.21 -15.95 15.62
CA ASP A 88 19.00 -16.32 16.80
C ASP A 88 19.13 -17.85 16.94
N ASP A 89 18.02 -18.57 16.75
CA ASP A 89 17.95 -20.03 16.85
C ASP A 89 17.72 -20.68 15.45
N PRO A 90 18.48 -21.71 15.05
CA PRO A 90 18.22 -22.49 13.83
C PRO A 90 16.85 -23.19 13.78
N THR A 91 16.27 -23.47 14.95
CA THR A 91 15.03 -24.24 15.10
C THR A 91 13.79 -23.37 15.16
N VAL A 92 13.95 -22.06 15.40
CA VAL A 92 12.85 -21.10 15.47
C VAL A 92 12.80 -20.31 14.16
N THR A 93 11.59 -20.19 13.62
CA THR A 93 11.30 -19.34 12.47
C THR A 93 10.83 -17.96 12.92
N ASN A 94 11.20 -16.94 12.17
CA ASN A 94 10.57 -15.63 12.27
C ASN A 94 9.36 -15.52 11.32
N PRO A 95 8.53 -14.46 11.42
CA PRO A 95 7.33 -14.33 10.59
C PRO A 95 7.60 -14.31 9.08
N TYR A 96 8.74 -13.79 8.63
CA TYR A 96 9.11 -13.86 7.21
C TYR A 96 9.37 -15.30 6.78
N GLU A 97 10.12 -16.07 7.58
CA GLU A 97 10.38 -17.49 7.31
C GLU A 97 9.08 -18.32 7.30
N ASP A 98 8.16 -18.04 8.22
CA ASP A 98 6.86 -18.71 8.28
C ASP A 98 6.03 -18.45 7.02
N VAL A 99 6.05 -17.22 6.49
CA VAL A 99 5.39 -16.86 5.24
C VAL A 99 6.06 -17.53 4.04
N ILE A 100 7.40 -17.52 3.96
CA ILE A 100 8.16 -18.21 2.90
C ILE A 100 7.80 -19.69 2.85
N GLU A 101 7.79 -20.36 4.00
CA GLU A 101 7.40 -21.77 4.07
C GLU A 101 5.93 -21.97 3.68
N SER A 102 5.05 -21.05 4.07
CA SER A 102 3.63 -21.13 3.74
C SER A 102 3.39 -20.97 2.23
N ILE A 103 4.05 -20.02 1.57
CA ILE A 103 4.03 -19.88 0.10
C ILE A 103 4.57 -21.16 -0.54
N GLY A 104 5.69 -21.68 -0.04
CA GLY A 104 6.34 -22.89 -0.56
C GLY A 104 5.50 -24.16 -0.50
N GLN A 105 4.53 -24.23 0.42
CA GLN A 105 3.65 -25.40 0.53
C GLN A 105 2.32 -25.23 -0.22
N THR A 106 1.93 -23.99 -0.52
CA THR A 106 0.58 -23.67 -0.99
C THR A 106 0.56 -23.27 -2.46
N LEU A 107 1.60 -22.57 -2.92
CA LEU A 107 1.71 -22.08 -4.30
C LEU A 107 2.63 -22.95 -5.17
N ARG A 108 3.34 -23.93 -4.59
CA ARG A 108 4.22 -24.85 -5.32
C ARG A 108 3.52 -25.55 -6.48
N ASP A 109 2.29 -26.02 -6.26
CA ASP A 109 1.55 -26.78 -7.28
C ASP A 109 1.14 -25.92 -8.48
N PHE A 110 1.26 -24.59 -8.36
CA PHE A 110 0.92 -23.64 -9.41
C PHE A 110 2.15 -23.02 -10.06
N ASP A 111 3.36 -23.21 -9.55
CA ASP A 111 4.57 -22.61 -10.12
C ASP A 111 5.09 -23.44 -11.30
N GLU A 112 5.41 -22.79 -12.44
CA GLU A 112 5.72 -23.48 -13.70
C GLU A 112 7.10 -24.15 -13.72
N ASP A 113 8.13 -23.49 -13.17
CA ASP A 113 9.53 -23.89 -13.34
C ASP A 113 10.31 -24.08 -12.03
N ASN A 114 9.74 -23.72 -10.88
CA ASN A 114 10.39 -23.68 -9.57
C ASN A 114 11.66 -22.81 -9.57
N VAL A 115 11.67 -21.73 -10.35
CA VAL A 115 12.75 -20.73 -10.39
C VAL A 115 12.19 -19.36 -10.07
N ILE A 116 12.11 -19.06 -8.78
CA ILE A 116 11.43 -17.86 -8.28
C ILE A 116 12.42 -16.72 -8.10
N PRO A 117 12.29 -15.60 -8.84
CA PRO A 117 13.08 -14.40 -8.58
C PRO A 117 12.74 -13.83 -7.20
N VAL A 118 13.77 -13.61 -6.38
CA VAL A 118 13.63 -13.09 -5.01
C VAL A 118 14.44 -11.81 -4.86
N TYR A 119 13.80 -10.78 -4.32
CA TYR A 119 14.37 -9.46 -4.13
C TYR A 119 14.16 -8.95 -2.71
N GLY A 120 15.12 -8.18 -2.20
CA GLY A 120 14.96 -7.35 -1.01
C GLY A 120 14.90 -5.86 -1.35
N PHE A 121 14.26 -5.06 -0.50
CA PHE A 121 14.19 -3.61 -0.66
C PHE A 121 14.12 -2.90 0.70
N GLY A 122 14.48 -1.62 0.74
CA GLY A 122 14.37 -0.78 1.94
C GLY A 122 15.55 -0.86 2.90
N ASP A 123 16.62 -1.57 2.54
CA ASP A 123 17.91 -1.49 3.23
C ASP A 123 18.63 -0.17 2.91
N GLU A 124 19.77 0.07 3.57
CA GLU A 124 20.57 1.29 3.38
C GLU A 124 20.96 1.54 1.92
N LEU A 125 21.25 0.49 1.17
CA LEU A 125 21.68 0.61 -0.23
C LEU A 125 20.50 0.90 -1.17
N THR A 126 19.36 0.26 -0.96
CA THR A 126 18.22 0.35 -1.89
C THR A 126 17.25 1.49 -1.58
N ALA A 127 17.10 1.85 -0.30
CA ALA A 127 16.15 2.85 0.19
C ALA A 127 14.74 2.69 -0.45
N ASP A 128 14.13 3.79 -0.91
CA ASP A 128 12.80 3.82 -1.53
C ASP A 128 12.81 3.75 -3.07
N ASN A 129 13.96 3.49 -3.72
CA ASN A 129 14.12 3.67 -5.17
C ASN A 129 14.65 2.44 -5.92
N SER A 130 15.10 1.40 -5.23
CA SER A 130 15.80 0.27 -5.84
C SER A 130 15.49 -1.04 -5.13
N VAL A 131 16.03 -2.15 -5.65
CA VAL A 131 15.94 -3.47 -5.01
C VAL A 131 17.31 -4.13 -5.06
N PHE A 132 17.54 -5.16 -4.25
CA PHE A 132 18.68 -6.06 -4.40
C PHE A 132 18.19 -7.47 -4.70
N THR A 133 18.89 -8.19 -5.57
CA THR A 133 18.56 -9.59 -5.90
C THR A 133 19.16 -10.54 -4.88
N PHE A 134 18.44 -11.61 -4.56
CA PHE A 134 19.01 -12.73 -3.81
C PHE A 134 19.89 -13.62 -4.71
N GLY A 135 19.67 -13.54 -6.04
CA GLY A 135 20.39 -14.32 -7.05
C GLY A 135 21.89 -14.09 -6.99
N GLN A 136 22.67 -15.12 -7.31
CA GLN A 136 24.13 -15.04 -7.25
C GLN A 136 24.73 -14.47 -8.54
N THR A 137 24.06 -14.70 -9.68
CA THR A 137 24.51 -14.26 -11.01
C THR A 137 23.31 -13.92 -11.88
N GLU A 138 23.54 -13.21 -12.99
CA GLU A 138 22.49 -12.97 -13.99
C GLU A 138 21.92 -14.27 -14.58
N GLN A 139 22.70 -15.35 -14.57
CA GLN A 139 22.30 -16.68 -15.06
C GLN A 139 21.51 -17.50 -14.04
N GLN A 140 21.49 -17.08 -12.77
CA GLN A 140 20.68 -17.70 -11.71
C GLN A 140 19.76 -16.63 -11.10
N PRO A 141 18.70 -16.21 -11.83
CA PRO A 141 17.87 -15.08 -11.42
C PRO A 141 16.95 -15.39 -10.23
N GLY A 142 16.76 -16.68 -9.91
CA GLY A 142 15.83 -17.13 -8.88
C GLY A 142 16.27 -18.40 -8.15
N PHE A 143 15.43 -18.84 -7.23
CA PHE A 143 15.64 -20.01 -6.38
C PHE A 143 14.40 -20.91 -6.39
N PRO A 144 14.58 -22.23 -6.22
CA PRO A 144 13.47 -23.09 -5.87
C PRO A 144 12.90 -22.70 -4.50
N LEU A 145 11.59 -22.89 -4.30
CA LEU A 145 10.89 -22.53 -3.06
C LEU A 145 11.61 -23.05 -1.80
N GLU A 146 12.14 -24.28 -1.87
CA GLU A 146 12.85 -24.93 -0.78
C GLU A 146 14.17 -24.23 -0.43
N GLY A 147 14.78 -23.52 -1.38
CA GLY A 147 16.04 -22.80 -1.22
C GLY A 147 15.90 -21.37 -0.70
N ILE A 148 14.71 -20.75 -0.84
CA ILE A 148 14.50 -19.33 -0.51
C ILE A 148 14.79 -19.06 0.98
N ARG A 149 14.30 -19.93 1.89
CA ARG A 149 14.51 -19.76 3.33
C ARG A 149 15.99 -19.79 3.70
N SER A 150 16.74 -20.75 3.16
CA SER A 150 18.19 -20.85 3.40
C SER A 150 18.90 -19.59 2.93
N ARG A 151 18.57 -19.12 1.72
CA ARG A 151 19.17 -17.90 1.16
C ARG A 151 18.81 -16.65 1.95
N TYR A 152 17.57 -16.54 2.43
CA TYR A 152 17.15 -15.47 3.33
C TYR A 152 18.01 -15.44 4.60
N ARG A 153 18.25 -16.59 5.25
CA ARG A 153 19.08 -16.66 6.47
C ARG A 153 20.55 -16.30 6.22
N GLU A 154 21.07 -16.50 5.01
CA GLU A 154 22.42 -16.06 4.63
C GLU A 154 22.51 -14.54 4.46
N ILE A 155 21.47 -13.91 3.93
CA ILE A 155 21.47 -12.49 3.57
C ILE A 155 21.18 -11.61 4.78
N VAL A 156 20.14 -11.92 5.54
CA VAL A 156 19.63 -11.09 6.66
C VAL A 156 20.72 -10.56 7.59
N PRO A 157 21.72 -11.37 8.04
CA PRO A 157 22.76 -10.87 8.94
C PRO A 157 23.67 -9.79 8.34
N ASN A 158 23.69 -9.64 7.02
CA ASN A 158 24.51 -8.67 6.30
C ASN A 158 23.72 -7.42 5.87
N VAL A 159 22.42 -7.38 6.15
CA VAL A 159 21.55 -6.27 5.77
C VAL A 159 21.62 -5.17 6.83
N VAL A 160 21.84 -3.94 6.38
CA VAL A 160 21.68 -2.74 7.22
C VAL A 160 20.29 -2.16 6.94
N MET A 161 19.34 -2.41 7.84
CA MET A 161 17.96 -1.97 7.66
C MET A 161 17.83 -0.45 7.71
N ALA A 162 17.08 0.14 6.76
CA ALA A 162 16.93 1.58 6.65
C ALA A 162 15.52 1.99 6.22
N GLY A 163 15.40 2.82 5.19
CA GLY A 163 14.16 3.37 4.65
C GLY A 163 14.48 4.58 3.76
N PRO A 164 13.49 5.33 3.28
CA PRO A 164 12.05 5.15 3.49
C PRO A 164 11.47 3.86 2.88
N THR A 165 10.28 3.49 3.33
CA THR A 165 9.52 2.32 2.85
C THR A 165 8.61 2.72 1.69
N SER A 166 8.83 2.13 0.52
CA SER A 166 7.97 2.22 -0.68
C SER A 166 7.94 0.87 -1.38
N PHE A 167 6.78 0.43 -1.86
CA PHE A 167 6.68 -0.80 -2.66
C PHE A 167 6.87 -0.53 -4.16
N ALA A 168 6.97 0.74 -4.56
CA ALA A 168 7.15 1.11 -5.95
C ALA A 168 8.35 0.40 -6.62
N PRO A 169 9.55 0.31 -6.00
CA PRO A 169 10.69 -0.36 -6.63
C PRO A 169 10.43 -1.83 -6.94
N ILE A 170 9.87 -2.58 -5.98
CA ILE A 170 9.61 -4.02 -6.16
C ILE A 170 8.47 -4.29 -7.14
N ILE A 171 7.42 -3.47 -7.12
CA ILE A 171 6.32 -3.57 -8.09
C ILE A 171 6.83 -3.25 -9.50
N ASN A 172 7.63 -2.20 -9.66
CA ASN A 172 8.22 -1.84 -10.94
C ASN A 172 9.19 -2.92 -11.45
N GLN A 173 9.95 -3.56 -10.56
CA GLN A 173 10.81 -4.68 -10.92
C GLN A 173 9.99 -5.88 -11.42
N ALA A 174 8.88 -6.21 -10.75
CA ALA A 174 7.96 -7.24 -11.22
C ALA A 174 7.36 -6.88 -12.59
N VAL A 175 6.95 -5.63 -12.80
CA VAL A 175 6.47 -5.15 -14.11
C VAL A 175 7.54 -5.32 -15.19
N SER A 176 8.81 -5.05 -14.88
CA SER A 176 9.92 -5.29 -15.82
C SER A 176 10.02 -6.76 -16.21
N ILE A 177 9.95 -7.67 -15.24
CA ILE A 177 9.97 -9.12 -15.47
C ILE A 177 8.77 -9.55 -16.33
N VAL A 178 7.55 -9.13 -15.96
CA VAL A 178 6.32 -9.46 -16.71
C VAL A 178 6.36 -8.92 -18.13
N ASN A 179 6.89 -7.71 -18.34
CA ASN A 179 7.05 -7.18 -19.68
C ASN A 179 8.07 -8.00 -20.48
N GLN A 180 9.15 -8.47 -19.86
CA GLN A 180 10.18 -9.28 -20.55
C GLN A 180 9.70 -10.69 -20.90
N THR A 181 8.95 -11.34 -20.02
CA THR A 181 8.45 -12.72 -20.22
C THR A 181 7.15 -12.76 -21.00
N GLY A 182 6.31 -11.73 -20.84
CA GLY A 182 4.96 -11.68 -21.36
C GLY A 182 3.99 -12.71 -20.77
N GLN A 183 4.39 -13.38 -19.68
CA GLN A 183 3.61 -14.40 -19.00
C GLN A 183 2.92 -13.85 -17.77
N TYR A 184 1.89 -14.56 -17.28
CA TYR A 184 1.22 -14.22 -16.03
C TYR A 184 2.15 -14.46 -14.84
N HIS A 185 2.24 -13.47 -13.95
CA HIS A 185 3.00 -13.57 -12.71
C HIS A 185 2.17 -13.15 -11.50
N ILE A 186 2.52 -13.72 -10.36
CA ILE A 186 2.06 -13.28 -9.04
C ILE A 186 3.27 -12.75 -8.28
N LEU A 187 3.25 -11.47 -7.94
CA LEU A 187 4.22 -10.87 -7.03
C LEU A 187 3.72 -11.03 -5.59
N VAL A 188 4.50 -11.70 -4.75
CA VAL A 188 4.26 -11.79 -3.30
C VAL A 188 5.21 -10.87 -2.56
N ILE A 189 4.68 -9.85 -1.89
CA ILE A 189 5.43 -8.90 -1.06
C ILE A 189 5.25 -9.29 0.41
N ILE A 190 6.33 -9.56 1.14
CA ILE A 190 6.31 -9.79 2.58
C ILE A 190 6.83 -8.52 3.26
N ALA A 191 5.97 -7.85 4.03
CA ALA A 191 6.32 -6.57 4.66
C ALA A 191 5.54 -6.30 5.95
N ASP A 192 6.01 -5.34 6.75
CA ASP A 192 5.37 -4.96 8.02
C ASP A 192 4.29 -3.87 7.90
N GLY A 193 4.01 -3.45 6.66
CA GLY A 193 2.96 -2.51 6.32
C GLY A 193 3.29 -1.04 6.56
N GLN A 194 4.49 -0.71 7.06
CA GLN A 194 4.88 0.65 7.42
C GLN A 194 5.38 1.48 6.23
N VAL A 195 4.53 1.73 5.23
CA VAL A 195 4.86 2.66 4.13
C VAL A 195 5.16 4.04 4.71
N THR A 196 6.30 4.65 4.36
CA THR A 196 6.76 5.84 5.06
C THR A 196 5.81 7.02 4.87
N ARG A 197 5.46 7.65 5.99
CA ARG A 197 4.67 8.88 6.05
C ARG A 197 5.49 9.95 6.77
N SER A 198 5.54 11.16 6.22
CA SER A 198 6.14 12.28 6.96
C SER A 198 5.21 12.72 8.09
N VAL A 199 5.77 13.05 9.24
CA VAL A 199 5.03 13.55 10.41
C VAL A 199 4.30 14.87 10.15
N ASP A 200 4.74 15.63 9.16
CA ASP A 200 4.13 16.90 8.76
C ASP A 200 2.94 16.72 7.82
N ILE A 201 2.72 15.49 7.33
CA ILE A 201 1.61 15.17 6.44
C ILE A 201 0.41 14.80 7.31
N PRO A 202 -0.72 15.54 7.21
CA PRO A 202 -1.92 15.20 7.94
C PRO A 202 -2.33 13.74 7.73
N ALA A 203 -2.93 13.11 8.74
CA ALA A 203 -3.31 11.69 8.68
C ALA A 203 -4.18 11.31 7.46
N HIS A 204 -4.92 12.28 6.90
CA HIS A 204 -5.78 12.10 5.71
C HIS A 204 -5.09 12.38 4.36
N ALA A 205 -3.85 12.90 4.38
CA ALA A 205 -3.09 13.15 3.17
C ALA A 205 -2.19 11.95 2.84
N VAL A 206 -2.00 11.73 1.53
CA VAL A 206 -1.15 10.66 1.00
C VAL A 206 0.30 11.13 1.00
N SER A 207 1.20 10.33 1.57
CA SER A 207 2.64 10.62 1.57
C SER A 207 3.26 10.48 0.17
N LYS A 208 4.51 10.94 0.01
CA LYS A 208 5.29 10.69 -1.21
C LYS A 208 5.36 9.18 -1.51
N ASN A 209 5.78 8.37 -0.53
CA ASN A 209 6.00 6.93 -0.72
C ASN A 209 4.68 6.16 -0.89
N GLU A 210 3.59 6.59 -0.23
CA GLU A 210 2.26 6.04 -0.48
C GLU A 210 1.79 6.35 -1.90
N LYS A 211 2.00 7.59 -2.37
CA LYS A 211 1.64 7.98 -3.73
C LYS A 211 2.42 7.17 -4.76
N GLU A 212 3.73 7.04 -4.59
CA GLU A 212 4.58 6.24 -5.50
C GLU A 212 4.15 4.77 -5.53
N THR A 213 3.77 4.22 -4.37
CA THR A 213 3.23 2.86 -4.28
C THR A 213 1.88 2.74 -5.01
N ILE A 214 0.96 3.69 -4.82
CA ILE A 214 -0.34 3.74 -5.53
C ILE A 214 -0.13 3.85 -7.05
N ASP A 215 0.79 4.72 -7.48
CA ASP A 215 1.12 4.93 -8.88
C ASP A 215 1.70 3.65 -9.50
N ALA A 216 2.55 2.93 -8.77
CA ALA A 216 3.11 1.65 -9.21
C ALA A 216 2.05 0.53 -9.30
N ILE A 217 1.16 0.40 -8.31
CA ILE A 217 0.04 -0.58 -8.36
C ILE A 217 -0.87 -0.27 -9.55
N THR A 218 -1.21 1.00 -9.74
CA THR A 218 -2.04 1.47 -10.86
C THR A 218 -1.37 1.17 -12.19
N TYR A 219 -0.06 1.42 -12.32
CA TYR A 219 0.69 1.11 -13.53
C TYR A 219 0.78 -0.39 -13.81
N ALA A 220 1.02 -1.20 -12.77
CA ALA A 220 1.06 -2.66 -12.84
C ALA A 220 -0.24 -3.29 -13.37
N SER A 221 -1.39 -2.65 -13.16
CA SER A 221 -2.67 -3.11 -13.71
C SER A 221 -2.76 -3.10 -15.24
N ASN A 222 -1.75 -2.60 -15.96
CA ASN A 222 -1.64 -2.70 -17.42
C ASN A 222 -0.97 -4.01 -17.90
N PHE A 223 -0.57 -4.88 -16.97
CA PHE A 223 0.21 -6.11 -17.20
C PHE A 223 -0.55 -7.31 -16.61
N PRO A 224 -0.24 -8.56 -17.04
CA PRO A 224 -0.78 -9.78 -16.44
C PRO A 224 -0.06 -10.05 -15.11
N LEU A 225 -0.24 -9.15 -14.15
CA LEU A 225 0.43 -9.15 -12.86
C LEU A 225 -0.59 -9.00 -11.73
N SER A 226 -0.65 -10.01 -10.88
CA SER A 226 -1.34 -9.98 -9.59
C SER A 226 -0.34 -9.69 -8.47
N ILE A 227 -0.75 -8.93 -7.47
CA ILE A 227 0.09 -8.55 -6.33
C ILE A 227 -0.59 -9.06 -5.05
N ILE A 228 0.14 -9.82 -4.24
CA ILE A 228 -0.29 -10.26 -2.91
C ILE A 228 0.67 -9.63 -1.91
N MET A 229 0.18 -8.74 -1.06
CA MET A 229 0.95 -8.19 0.04
C MET A 229 0.59 -8.94 1.33
N VAL A 230 1.58 -9.63 1.90
CA VAL A 230 1.48 -10.36 3.15
C VAL A 230 2.03 -9.50 4.28
N GLY A 231 1.13 -9.06 5.15
CA GLY A 231 1.44 -8.28 6.34
C GLY A 231 1.94 -9.15 7.49
N VAL A 232 3.19 -8.94 7.91
CA VAL A 232 3.78 -9.55 9.10
C VAL A 232 4.06 -8.50 10.18
N GLY A 233 3.94 -8.88 11.45
CA GLY A 233 4.11 -7.95 12.56
C GLY A 233 2.80 -7.31 13.03
N ASP A 234 2.95 -6.20 13.73
CA ASP A 234 1.90 -5.52 14.51
C ASP A 234 1.02 -4.59 13.67
N GLY A 235 1.42 -4.27 12.43
CA GLY A 235 0.83 -3.18 11.65
C GLY A 235 1.14 -1.79 12.24
N PRO A 236 0.29 -0.77 12.00
CA PRO A 236 -1.11 -0.90 11.60
C PRO A 236 -1.28 -1.07 10.07
N TRP A 237 -2.48 -1.46 9.64
CA TRP A 237 -2.73 -2.00 8.28
C TRP A 237 -3.64 -1.12 7.39
N GLU A 238 -3.97 0.10 7.81
CA GLU A 238 -4.95 0.93 7.11
C GLU A 238 -4.54 1.23 5.67
N SER A 239 -3.27 1.55 5.42
CA SER A 239 -2.78 1.81 4.06
C SER A 239 -2.86 0.54 3.19
N MET A 240 -2.64 -0.65 3.77
CA MET A 240 -2.73 -1.91 3.02
C MET A 240 -4.19 -2.23 2.67
N ILE A 241 -5.11 -2.05 3.61
CA ILE A 241 -6.56 -2.16 3.38
C ILE A 241 -7.03 -1.13 2.35
N TYR A 242 -6.44 0.07 2.36
CA TYR A 242 -6.73 1.10 1.37
C TYR A 242 -6.32 0.68 -0.05
N PHE A 243 -5.10 0.14 -0.20
CA PHE A 243 -4.58 -0.33 -1.49
C PHE A 243 -5.38 -1.51 -2.06
N ASP A 244 -5.81 -2.40 -1.18
CA ASP A 244 -6.66 -3.55 -1.47
C ASP A 244 -8.05 -3.12 -1.97
N ASN A 245 -8.75 -2.26 -1.24
CA ASN A 245 -10.20 -2.08 -1.46
C ASN A 245 -10.61 -0.79 -2.21
N TYR A 246 -9.75 0.23 -2.28
CA TYR A 246 -10.19 1.60 -2.63
C TYR A 246 -9.44 2.27 -3.78
N LEU A 247 -8.54 1.57 -4.48
CA LEU A 247 -7.82 2.14 -5.64
C LEU A 247 -8.72 2.18 -6.88
N VAL A 248 -9.14 3.39 -7.28
CA VAL A 248 -10.10 3.61 -8.37
C VAL A 248 -9.50 3.79 -9.77
N HIS A 249 -8.19 4.01 -9.89
CA HIS A 249 -7.54 4.34 -11.17
C HIS A 249 -6.87 3.14 -11.87
N ARG A 250 -6.76 1.99 -11.19
CA ARG A 250 -6.28 0.73 -11.77
C ARG A 250 -7.27 0.15 -12.79
N LYS A 251 -6.77 -0.62 -13.76
CA LYS A 251 -7.58 -1.22 -14.83
C LYS A 251 -8.46 -2.37 -14.34
N PHE A 252 -7.98 -3.11 -13.37
CA PHE A 252 -8.66 -4.15 -12.62
C PHE A 252 -8.11 -4.17 -11.20
N ASP A 253 -8.82 -4.79 -10.28
CA ASP A 253 -8.29 -5.07 -8.96
C ASP A 253 -7.12 -6.03 -9.06
N ASN A 254 -5.89 -5.58 -8.79
CA ASN A 254 -4.68 -6.37 -8.97
C ASN A 254 -3.86 -6.48 -7.67
N PHE A 255 -4.45 -6.15 -6.52
CA PHE A 255 -3.73 -6.08 -5.25
C PHE A 255 -4.58 -6.68 -4.14
N GLN A 256 -4.12 -7.79 -3.56
CA GLN A 256 -4.69 -8.46 -2.40
C GLN A 256 -3.84 -8.18 -1.15
N PHE A 257 -4.45 -7.80 -0.04
CA PHE A 257 -3.80 -7.75 1.28
C PHE A 257 -4.14 -8.98 2.15
N VAL A 258 -3.12 -9.55 2.81
CA VAL A 258 -3.26 -10.69 3.73
C VAL A 258 -2.57 -10.39 5.06
N GLU A 259 -3.33 -10.32 6.15
CA GLU A 259 -2.76 -10.15 7.50
C GLU A 259 -2.37 -11.49 8.13
N PHE A 260 -1.07 -11.83 8.08
CA PHE A 260 -0.58 -13.15 8.49
C PHE A 260 -0.89 -13.48 9.96
N HIS A 261 -0.64 -12.56 10.88
CA HIS A 261 -0.83 -12.81 12.32
C HIS A 261 -2.30 -12.94 12.72
N LYS A 262 -3.22 -12.29 11.98
CA LYS A 262 -4.66 -12.50 12.17
C LYS A 262 -5.04 -13.95 11.88
N ILE A 263 -4.52 -14.52 10.79
CA ILE A 263 -4.73 -15.92 10.42
C ILE A 263 -4.05 -16.84 11.45
N ALA A 264 -2.77 -16.58 11.77
CA ALA A 264 -2.00 -17.35 12.75
C ALA A 264 -2.69 -17.42 14.12
N SER A 265 -3.28 -16.32 14.58
CA SER A 265 -3.98 -16.26 15.88
C SER A 265 -5.22 -17.17 15.95
N SER A 266 -5.85 -17.44 14.80
CA SER A 266 -7.03 -18.30 14.69
C SER A 266 -6.69 -19.77 14.41
N ALA A 267 -5.42 -20.08 14.13
CA ALA A 267 -5.03 -21.41 13.68
C ALA A 267 -4.82 -22.40 14.84
N HIS A 268 -5.39 -23.60 14.71
CA HIS A 268 -5.27 -24.66 15.72
C HIS A 268 -4.15 -25.68 15.44
N SER A 269 -3.58 -25.64 14.23
CA SER A 269 -2.46 -26.50 13.81
C SER A 269 -1.68 -25.82 12.69
N ARG A 270 -0.43 -26.29 12.46
CA ARG A 270 0.40 -25.82 11.33
C ARG A 270 -0.32 -26.00 10.00
N GLN A 271 -0.94 -27.16 9.77
CA GLN A 271 -1.68 -27.46 8.54
C GLN A 271 -2.89 -26.52 8.37
N HIS A 272 -3.60 -26.21 9.46
CA HIS A 272 -4.71 -25.27 9.40
C HIS A 272 -4.24 -23.85 9.06
N LEU A 273 -3.16 -23.38 9.67
CA LEU A 273 -2.53 -22.09 9.34
C LEU A 273 -2.19 -22.02 7.85
N LEU A 274 -1.49 -23.02 7.34
CA LEU A 274 -1.08 -23.09 5.93
C LEU A 274 -2.28 -23.03 4.98
N THR A 275 -3.33 -23.81 5.29
CA THR A 275 -4.55 -23.87 4.47
C THR A 275 -5.31 -22.55 4.48
N GLN A 276 -5.46 -21.93 5.65
CA GLN A 276 -6.12 -20.62 5.77
C GLN A 276 -5.30 -19.52 5.10
N PHE A 277 -3.97 -19.53 5.29
CA PHE A 277 -3.08 -18.60 4.62
C PHE A 277 -3.20 -18.71 3.10
N ALA A 278 -3.17 -19.93 2.54
CA ALA A 278 -3.38 -20.17 1.11
C ALA A 278 -4.70 -19.60 0.61
N LEU A 279 -5.78 -19.89 1.33
CA LEU A 279 -7.13 -19.42 1.01
C LEU A 279 -7.18 -17.89 0.95
N HIS A 280 -6.63 -17.21 1.95
CA HIS A 280 -6.60 -15.75 1.99
C HIS A 280 -5.68 -15.15 0.93
N ALA A 281 -4.50 -15.74 0.68
CA ALA A 281 -3.56 -15.25 -0.34
C ALA A 281 -4.11 -15.40 -1.76
N LEU A 282 -4.87 -16.46 -2.03
CA LEU A 282 -5.43 -16.74 -3.34
C LEU A 282 -6.87 -16.26 -3.51
N MET A 283 -7.42 -15.49 -2.55
CA MET A 283 -8.84 -15.13 -2.52
C MET A 283 -9.29 -14.40 -3.79
N GLU A 284 -8.48 -13.49 -4.30
CA GLU A 284 -8.81 -12.71 -5.51
C GLU A 284 -8.17 -13.25 -6.80
N VAL A 285 -7.16 -14.11 -6.70
CA VAL A 285 -6.37 -14.57 -7.85
C VAL A 285 -7.22 -15.18 -8.98
N PRO A 286 -8.27 -16.00 -8.72
CA PRO A 286 -9.12 -16.52 -9.77
C PRO A 286 -9.79 -15.43 -10.61
N GLU A 287 -10.42 -14.45 -9.97
CA GLU A 287 -11.10 -13.32 -10.59
C GLU A 287 -10.09 -12.40 -11.31
N GLN A 288 -8.96 -12.11 -10.67
CA GLN A 288 -7.86 -11.33 -11.27
C GLN A 288 -7.39 -11.98 -12.58
N TYR A 289 -7.11 -13.28 -12.56
CA TYR A 289 -6.68 -14.02 -13.73
C TYR A 289 -7.76 -14.05 -14.83
N GLN A 290 -9.03 -14.17 -14.45
CA GLN A 290 -10.13 -14.09 -15.40
C GLN A 290 -10.14 -12.73 -16.12
N VAL A 291 -10.05 -11.62 -15.38
CA VAL A 291 -10.04 -10.27 -15.97
C VAL A 291 -8.83 -10.06 -16.87
N ILE A 292 -7.64 -10.53 -16.45
CA ILE A 292 -6.41 -10.49 -17.26
C ILE A 292 -6.60 -11.18 -18.63
N LYS A 293 -7.28 -12.33 -18.65
CA LYS A 293 -7.64 -13.02 -19.91
C LYS A 293 -8.61 -12.20 -20.74
N GLU A 294 -9.67 -11.67 -20.13
CA GLU A 294 -10.68 -10.86 -20.83
C GLU A 294 -10.09 -9.58 -21.44
N MET A 295 -9.05 -9.02 -20.81
CA MET A 295 -8.27 -7.89 -21.33
C MET A 295 -7.27 -8.27 -22.44
N GLY A 296 -7.14 -9.56 -22.77
CA GLY A 296 -6.22 -10.05 -23.80
C GLY A 296 -4.74 -9.91 -23.45
N TYR A 297 -4.41 -9.78 -22.16
CA TYR A 297 -3.02 -9.58 -21.73
C TYR A 297 -2.15 -10.80 -21.97
N LEU A 298 -2.68 -12.01 -21.81
CA LEU A 298 -1.92 -13.26 -22.03
C LEU A 298 -1.55 -13.51 -23.50
N SER A 299 -2.21 -12.84 -24.45
CA SER A 299 -1.92 -12.97 -25.88
C SER A 299 -0.90 -11.96 -26.41
N LYS A 300 -0.46 -11.00 -25.59
CA LYS A 300 0.46 -9.93 -26.04
C LYS A 300 1.89 -10.44 -26.21
N GLY A 301 2.36 -11.33 -25.34
CA GLY A 301 3.73 -11.84 -25.35
C GLY A 301 4.80 -10.81 -24.91
N PRO A 302 6.08 -11.19 -24.95
CA PRO A 302 7.21 -10.37 -24.51
C PRO A 302 7.27 -8.97 -25.14
N TYR A 303 7.52 -7.97 -24.31
CA TYR A 303 7.80 -6.56 -24.63
C TYR A 303 6.64 -5.80 -25.29
N GLN A 304 5.43 -6.36 -25.27
CA GLN A 304 4.27 -5.79 -25.96
C GLN A 304 3.33 -4.97 -25.06
N PHE A 305 3.57 -4.91 -23.74
CA PHE A 305 2.72 -4.15 -22.82
C PHE A 305 3.12 -2.68 -22.79
N ALA A 306 4.42 -2.41 -22.64
CA ALA A 306 4.96 -1.06 -22.66
C ALA A 306 6.36 -1.05 -23.30
N ARG A 307 6.61 -0.07 -24.17
CA ARG A 307 7.93 0.14 -24.79
C ARG A 307 8.97 0.64 -23.78
N ASN A 308 8.54 1.46 -22.83
CA ASN A 308 9.38 2.04 -21.79
C ASN A 308 8.77 1.67 -20.43
N VAL A 309 9.23 0.57 -19.84
CA VAL A 309 8.91 0.23 -18.44
C VAL A 309 9.84 1.01 -17.50
N PRO A 310 9.38 1.40 -16.29
CA PRO A 310 10.24 2.00 -15.27
C PRO A 310 11.50 1.15 -15.06
N GLN A 311 12.67 1.78 -15.13
CA GLN A 311 13.94 1.10 -14.85
C GLN A 311 14.16 1.08 -13.35
N VAL A 312 14.40 -0.10 -12.79
CA VAL A 312 14.74 -0.29 -11.38
C VAL A 312 16.20 -0.72 -11.31
N MET A 313 16.98 -0.03 -10.50
CA MET A 313 18.35 -0.48 -10.22
C MET A 313 18.29 -1.72 -9.33
N VAL A 314 18.92 -2.80 -9.78
CA VAL A 314 19.00 -4.07 -9.05
C VAL A 314 20.42 -4.25 -8.55
N PHE A 315 20.60 -4.13 -7.24
CA PHE A 315 21.89 -4.35 -6.58
C PHE A 315 22.15 -5.84 -6.33
N PRO A 316 23.42 -6.26 -6.18
CA PRO A 316 23.74 -7.57 -5.63
C PRO A 316 23.30 -7.67 -4.16
N ALA A 317 23.08 -8.89 -3.68
CA ALA A 317 22.77 -9.14 -2.27
C ALA A 317 23.85 -8.55 -1.34
N PRO A 318 23.47 -7.96 -0.19
CA PRO A 318 24.43 -7.50 0.82
C PRO A 318 25.41 -8.59 1.24
N GLN A 319 26.69 -8.26 1.27
CA GLN A 319 27.78 -9.18 1.60
C GLN A 319 28.49 -8.77 2.88
N ASN A 320 28.99 -9.75 3.63
CA ASN A 320 29.77 -9.51 4.83
C ASN A 320 31.18 -9.00 4.45
N VAL A 321 31.47 -7.73 4.74
CA VAL A 321 32.74 -7.06 4.37
C VAL A 321 33.97 -7.75 5.01
N ILE A 322 33.78 -8.48 6.10
CA ILE A 322 34.87 -9.14 6.86
C ILE A 322 35.38 -10.41 6.14
N ALA A 323 34.60 -11.04 5.26
CA ALA A 323 34.98 -12.29 4.60
C ALA A 323 35.84 -12.10 3.32
N GLN A 324 35.94 -10.87 2.80
CA GLN A 324 36.64 -10.58 1.53
C GLN A 324 38.14 -10.30 1.68
N SER A 325 38.70 -10.25 2.89
CA SER A 325 40.15 -10.02 3.07
C SER A 325 41.03 -11.25 2.80
N SER A 326 40.45 -12.38 2.40
CA SER A 326 41.19 -13.67 2.32
C SER A 326 41.18 -14.33 0.94
N SER A 327 40.52 -13.77 -0.08
CA SER A 327 40.61 -14.33 -1.44
C SER A 327 40.24 -13.33 -2.54
N CYS A 328 41.17 -13.19 -3.48
CA CYS A 328 41.14 -12.52 -4.79
C CYS A 328 41.47 -11.01 -4.85
N SER A 329 42.75 -10.76 -5.15
CA SER A 329 43.20 -9.57 -5.85
C SER A 329 42.71 -9.63 -7.31
N THR A 330 41.66 -8.89 -7.63
CA THR A 330 41.35 -8.55 -9.03
C THR A 330 40.96 -7.07 -9.13
N ASN A 331 41.81 -6.34 -9.85
CA ASN A 331 41.69 -4.91 -10.13
C ASN A 331 40.35 -4.59 -10.81
N TYR A 332 39.52 -3.77 -10.16
CA TYR A 332 38.55 -2.93 -10.84
C TYR A 332 39.06 -1.49 -10.81
N SER A 333 39.58 -1.07 -11.97
CA SER A 333 40.02 0.30 -12.22
C SER A 333 38.80 1.22 -12.22
N PHE A 334 38.77 2.17 -11.29
CA PHE A 334 37.83 3.30 -11.28
C PHE A 334 38.08 4.16 -12.53
N ALA A 335 37.21 4.10 -13.52
CA ALA A 335 37.19 5.06 -14.61
C ALA A 335 36.47 6.34 -14.13
N GLN A 336 37.24 7.38 -13.80
CA GLN A 336 36.71 8.72 -13.54
C GLN A 336 36.29 9.38 -14.86
N PRO A 337 35.16 10.11 -14.92
CA PRO A 337 34.86 10.99 -16.03
C PRO A 337 35.71 12.27 -15.94
N ALA A 338 36.33 12.62 -17.06
CA ALA A 338 37.17 13.79 -17.22
C ALA A 338 36.38 15.10 -17.06
N GLN A 339 36.84 16.01 -16.19
CA GLN A 339 36.48 17.41 -16.23
C GLN A 339 37.70 18.33 -16.08
N HIS A 340 37.74 19.24 -17.06
CA HIS A 340 38.48 20.48 -17.31
C HIS A 340 39.57 21.02 -16.36
N ASN A 341 40.62 21.51 -17.03
CA ASN A 341 41.73 22.35 -16.56
C ASN A 341 41.34 23.47 -15.57
N PRO A 342 42.17 23.73 -14.54
CA PRO A 342 42.18 24.99 -13.83
C PRO A 342 43.24 25.97 -14.40
N LEU A 343 42.89 27.26 -14.44
CA LEU A 343 43.82 28.39 -14.63
C LEU A 343 44.17 29.03 -13.27
N PRO A 344 45.27 29.81 -13.17
CA PRO A 344 46.16 29.77 -12.02
C PRO A 344 45.93 30.84 -10.94
N VAL A 345 46.51 30.49 -9.80
CA VAL A 345 46.81 31.18 -8.54
C VAL A 345 47.24 32.65 -8.66
N TYR A 346 46.69 33.50 -7.79
CA TYR A 346 47.36 34.70 -7.26
C TYR A 346 47.35 34.69 -5.72
N SER A 347 48.37 35.34 -5.18
CA SER A 347 49.09 35.15 -3.92
C SER A 347 48.48 35.79 -2.66
N GLU A 348 48.96 35.27 -1.52
CA GLU A 348 48.77 35.67 -0.13
C GLU A 348 49.05 37.15 0.21
N ALA A 349 48.35 37.65 1.24
CA ALA A 349 48.89 38.61 2.20
C ALA A 349 48.13 38.60 3.56
N THR A 350 48.82 38.08 4.58
CA THR A 350 49.06 38.63 5.93
C THR A 350 47.94 38.72 7.00
N MET A 351 48.33 38.38 8.24
CA MET A 351 47.52 38.13 9.46
C MET A 351 47.12 39.35 10.31
N ALA A 352 46.03 39.12 11.09
CA ALA A 352 45.74 39.47 12.51
C ALA A 352 45.19 40.88 12.88
N PRO A 353 44.52 41.06 14.05
CA PRO A 353 43.80 40.12 14.94
C PRO A 353 42.35 40.58 15.32
N ALA A 354 41.70 39.76 16.17
CA ALA A 354 40.34 39.87 16.70
C ALA A 354 40.02 41.16 17.48
N ALA A 355 38.76 41.60 17.38
CA ALA A 355 38.15 42.58 18.26
C ALA A 355 36.70 42.17 18.61
N GLU A 356 36.43 42.19 19.91
CA GLU A 356 35.16 41.93 20.60
C GLU A 356 34.10 42.99 20.28
N TYR A 357 32.82 42.60 20.23
CA TYR A 357 31.65 43.46 20.41
C TYR A 357 30.45 42.65 20.92
N PRO A 358 29.45 43.27 21.57
CA PRO A 358 28.88 42.79 22.83
C PRO A 358 27.49 42.18 22.69
N SER A 359 27.12 41.39 23.70
CA SER A 359 25.78 40.86 23.93
C SER A 359 24.79 41.96 24.32
N VAL A 360 23.62 42.00 23.67
CA VAL A 360 22.47 42.77 24.11
C VAL A 360 21.24 41.86 24.12
N SER A 361 20.58 41.87 25.26
CA SER A 361 19.37 41.14 25.60
C SER A 361 18.10 41.83 25.09
N SER A 362 17.09 41.04 24.76
CA SER A 362 15.69 41.50 24.81
C SER A 362 14.77 40.29 24.93
N GLY A 363 14.12 40.18 26.09
CA GLY A 363 13.23 39.10 26.47
C GLY A 363 11.86 39.12 25.78
N ARG A 364 11.22 37.96 25.78
CA ARG A 364 9.80 37.77 25.46
C ARG A 364 9.00 37.61 26.77
N PRO A 365 7.76 38.12 26.85
CA PRO A 365 6.95 38.09 28.06
C PRO A 365 6.21 36.76 28.25
N SER A 366 6.16 36.31 29.51
CA SER A 366 5.36 35.18 30.00
C SER A 366 3.99 35.65 30.51
N ALA A 367 2.99 34.78 30.38
CA ALA A 367 1.61 34.97 30.82
C ALA A 367 1.45 34.98 32.37
N PRO A 368 0.42 35.66 32.92
CA PRO A 368 0.28 35.84 34.36
C PRO A 368 -0.45 34.68 35.06
N THR A 369 0.13 34.25 36.18
CA THR A 369 -0.48 33.46 37.25
C THR A 369 -1.11 34.41 38.28
N PHE A 370 -2.35 34.15 38.69
CA PHE A 370 -2.97 34.81 39.85
C PHE A 370 -3.21 33.83 40.99
N ILE A 371 -2.85 34.31 42.18
CA ILE A 371 -2.82 33.67 43.50
C ILE A 371 -4.20 33.76 44.18
N SER A 372 -4.54 32.80 45.03
CA SER A 372 -5.21 33.10 46.30
C SER A 372 -4.84 32.08 47.38
N ASN A 373 -4.19 32.59 48.43
CA ASN A 373 -4.10 32.02 49.79
C ASN A 373 -5.53 31.84 50.33
N GLY A 374 -5.91 30.82 51.10
CA GLY A 374 -5.35 30.38 52.38
C GLY A 374 -6.39 30.72 53.46
N ASP A 375 -7.00 29.70 54.09
CA ASP A 375 -7.34 29.67 55.53
C ASP A 375 -8.18 28.42 55.86
N GLY A 376 -7.80 27.74 56.93
CA GLY A 376 -8.50 26.59 57.50
C GLY A 376 -9.41 27.00 58.65
N LEU A 377 -10.55 26.29 58.77
CA LEU A 377 -11.30 26.11 60.02
C LEU A 377 -12.24 24.90 59.82
N GLN A 378 -11.90 23.74 60.36
CA GLN A 378 -12.32 23.20 61.65
C GLN A 378 -13.77 22.67 61.70
N THR A 379 -13.81 21.35 61.88
CA THR A 379 -14.91 20.42 62.06
C THR A 379 -15.90 20.84 63.15
N LEU A 380 -17.21 20.83 62.85
CA LEU A 380 -18.26 20.60 63.84
C LEU A 380 -19.39 19.75 63.24
N GLN A 381 -19.63 18.62 63.88
CA GLN A 381 -20.78 17.74 63.67
C GLN A 381 -22.04 18.38 64.29
N ALA A 382 -23.19 18.21 63.62
CA ALA A 382 -24.48 18.12 64.29
C ALA A 382 -25.46 17.34 63.40
N ASP A 383 -25.85 16.17 63.88
CA ASP A 383 -27.01 15.40 63.43
C ASP A 383 -28.30 16.20 63.66
N THR A 384 -29.27 16.10 62.75
CA THR A 384 -30.65 15.72 63.10
C THR A 384 -31.46 15.38 61.85
N SER A 385 -32.38 14.45 62.06
CA SER A 385 -33.05 13.58 61.11
C SER A 385 -34.35 14.14 60.51
N ALA A 386 -34.65 13.60 59.32
CA ALA A 386 -35.96 13.19 58.79
C ALA A 386 -36.92 14.27 58.25
N TYR A 387 -37.13 14.26 56.93
CA TYR A 387 -38.48 14.15 56.32
C TYR A 387 -38.40 13.53 54.89
N ALA A 388 -38.96 12.32 54.80
CA ALA A 388 -39.61 11.64 53.67
C ALA A 388 -39.10 11.85 52.21
N SER A 389 -38.49 10.77 51.69
CA SER A 389 -38.15 10.52 50.30
C SER A 389 -39.35 10.45 49.34
N ARG A 390 -39.23 11.10 48.18
CA ARG A 390 -39.83 10.66 46.91
C ARG A 390 -38.77 9.86 46.13
N PRO A 391 -39.06 8.70 45.52
CA PRO A 391 -38.07 8.00 44.72
C PRO A 391 -37.85 8.76 43.40
N GLY A 392 -36.71 9.43 43.27
CA GLY A 392 -36.19 9.84 41.97
C GLY A 392 -35.69 8.60 41.23
N MET A 393 -36.06 8.45 39.96
CA MET A 393 -35.52 7.39 39.11
C MET A 393 -33.99 7.45 39.09
N PRO A 394 -33.29 6.30 39.11
CA PRO A 394 -31.84 6.30 39.03
C PRO A 394 -31.41 6.83 37.65
N SER A 395 -30.57 7.86 37.65
CA SER A 395 -29.85 8.30 36.45
C SER A 395 -29.04 7.12 35.93
N ARG A 396 -29.42 6.58 34.77
CA ARG A 396 -28.66 5.54 34.08
C ARG A 396 -27.26 6.08 33.80
N GLN A 397 -26.26 5.58 34.51
CA GLN A 397 -24.86 5.83 34.18
C GLN A 397 -24.61 5.19 32.82
N MET A 398 -24.22 6.00 31.83
CA MET A 398 -23.83 5.51 30.52
C MET A 398 -22.62 4.59 30.68
N SER A 399 -22.70 3.41 30.08
CA SER A 399 -21.57 2.50 29.97
C SER A 399 -20.47 3.12 29.10
N GLN A 400 -19.23 2.66 29.28
CA GLN A 400 -18.10 3.11 28.48
C GLN A 400 -18.34 2.93 26.97
N ALA A 401 -19.01 1.85 26.58
CA ALA A 401 -19.39 1.60 25.19
C ALA A 401 -20.41 2.62 24.63
N GLU A 402 -21.35 3.08 25.44
CA GLU A 402 -22.32 4.12 25.03
C GLU A 402 -21.63 5.49 24.89
N ILE A 403 -20.63 5.76 25.74
CA ILE A 403 -19.80 6.97 25.64
C ILE A 403 -18.96 6.95 24.37
N ASP A 404 -18.33 5.80 24.06
CA ASP A 404 -17.49 5.66 22.88
C ASP A 404 -18.32 5.71 21.58
N LEU A 405 -19.52 5.13 21.57
CA LEU A 405 -20.46 5.24 20.45
C LEU A 405 -20.89 6.70 20.21
N SER A 406 -21.16 7.46 21.28
CA SER A 406 -21.51 8.89 21.18
C SER A 406 -20.37 9.69 20.57
N ARG A 407 -19.12 9.44 21.00
CA ARG A 407 -17.93 10.11 20.45
C ARG A 407 -17.71 9.81 18.98
N LEU A 408 -17.93 8.55 18.56
CA LEU A 408 -17.83 8.17 17.15
C LEU A 408 -18.93 8.86 16.33
N GLN A 409 -20.16 8.95 16.84
CA GLN A 409 -21.26 9.65 16.16
C GLN A 409 -21.00 11.16 16.02
N GLU A 410 -20.49 11.80 17.07
CA GLU A 410 -20.11 13.22 17.05
C GLU A 410 -18.97 13.49 16.04
N SER A 411 -18.02 12.55 15.90
CA SER A 411 -16.92 12.69 14.93
C SER A 411 -17.39 12.74 13.47
N LEU A 412 -18.60 12.25 13.16
CA LEU A 412 -19.19 12.27 11.82
C LEU A 412 -19.93 13.58 11.50
N LEU A 413 -20.16 14.43 12.50
CA LEU A 413 -20.90 15.69 12.33
C LEU A 413 -20.01 16.82 11.81
N CYS A 414 -20.57 17.68 10.97
CA CYS A 414 -19.88 18.80 10.37
C CYS A 414 -19.38 19.75 11.46
N CYS A 415 -18.07 20.05 11.45
CA CYS A 415 -17.42 20.94 12.43
C CYS A 415 -17.87 22.41 12.38
N ILE A 416 -18.78 22.77 11.48
CA ILE A 416 -19.32 24.13 11.35
C ILE A 416 -20.71 24.23 11.95
N CYS A 417 -21.59 23.30 11.60
CA CYS A 417 -22.99 23.35 12.06
C CYS A 417 -23.31 22.34 13.17
N GLU A 418 -22.41 21.39 13.43
CA GLU A 418 -22.51 20.34 14.45
C GLU A 418 -23.81 19.52 14.40
N ASP A 419 -24.49 19.55 13.26
CA ASP A 419 -25.86 19.04 13.09
C ASP A 419 -25.96 18.04 11.94
N ARG A 420 -25.30 18.33 10.80
CA ARG A 420 -25.33 17.48 9.61
C ARG A 420 -24.09 16.61 9.51
N LYS A 421 -24.25 15.36 9.04
CA LYS A 421 -23.13 14.48 8.71
C LYS A 421 -22.21 15.12 7.66
N LYS A 422 -20.91 14.85 7.76
CA LYS A 422 -19.91 15.21 6.75
C LYS A 422 -20.17 14.38 5.49
N ASP A 423 -20.41 15.04 4.36
CA ASP A 423 -20.69 14.40 3.07
C ASP A 423 -19.94 15.08 1.91
N THR A 424 -19.14 16.11 2.20
CA THR A 424 -18.41 16.87 1.19
C THR A 424 -16.95 17.01 1.59
N VAL A 425 -16.06 16.56 0.72
CA VAL A 425 -14.60 16.57 0.90
C VAL A 425 -13.97 17.65 0.02
N PHE A 426 -13.06 18.44 0.58
CA PHE A 426 -12.25 19.40 -0.16
C PHE A 426 -11.00 18.75 -0.75
N GLN A 427 -10.32 19.40 -1.71
CA GLN A 427 -9.06 18.86 -2.28
C GLN A 427 -7.93 18.70 -1.25
N CYS A 428 -8.04 19.36 -0.09
CA CYS A 428 -7.12 19.18 1.03
C CYS A 428 -7.50 18.01 1.95
N GLY A 429 -8.52 17.22 1.60
CA GLY A 429 -8.98 16.04 2.35
C GLY A 429 -9.90 16.32 3.54
N HIS A 430 -10.10 17.58 3.93
CA HIS A 430 -11.00 17.95 5.02
C HIS A 430 -12.47 17.93 4.59
N GLU A 431 -13.35 17.63 5.54
CA GLU A 431 -14.75 17.37 5.27
C GLU A 431 -15.69 18.29 6.03
N THR A 432 -16.79 18.66 5.38
CA THR A 432 -17.93 19.37 5.97
C THR A 432 -19.23 18.80 5.39
N CYS A 433 -20.39 19.21 5.89
CA CYS A 433 -21.63 18.95 5.18
C CYS A 433 -21.74 19.87 3.95
N GLU A 434 -22.46 19.44 2.92
CA GLU A 434 -22.67 20.14 1.65
C GLU A 434 -23.13 21.59 1.86
N ALA A 435 -24.12 21.79 2.73
CA ALA A 435 -24.65 23.11 3.02
C ALA A 435 -23.57 24.09 3.52
N CYS A 436 -22.69 23.64 4.43
CA CYS A 436 -21.59 24.46 4.90
C CYS A 436 -20.49 24.59 3.85
N ALA A 437 -20.16 23.52 3.12
CA ALA A 437 -19.15 23.51 2.07
C ALA A 437 -19.41 24.56 0.98
N SER A 438 -20.69 24.81 0.66
CA SER A 438 -21.10 25.78 -0.37
C SER A 438 -20.79 27.24 -0.01
N LEU A 439 -20.67 27.56 1.28
CA LEU A 439 -20.46 28.92 1.79
C LEU A 439 -18.98 29.24 2.04
N LEU A 440 -18.09 28.26 1.92
CA LEU A 440 -16.69 28.39 2.27
C LEU A 440 -15.83 28.66 1.04
N THR A 441 -14.96 29.65 1.10
CA THR A 441 -13.91 29.90 0.10
C THR A 441 -12.55 29.34 0.54
N GLN A 442 -12.37 29.10 1.83
CA GLN A 442 -11.19 28.48 2.44
C GLN A 442 -11.61 27.35 3.37
N CYS A 443 -10.79 26.31 3.47
CA CYS A 443 -11.04 25.19 4.36
C CYS A 443 -11.04 25.67 5.82
N PRO A 444 -12.07 25.34 6.62
CA PRO A 444 -12.15 25.79 8.02
C PRO A 444 -11.07 25.15 8.89
N THR A 445 -10.54 23.99 8.49
CA THR A 445 -9.54 23.24 9.25
C THR A 445 -8.11 23.66 8.92
N CYS A 446 -7.74 23.74 7.63
CA CYS A 446 -6.36 24.02 7.21
C CYS A 446 -6.16 25.37 6.51
N ARG A 447 -7.22 26.17 6.34
CA ARG A 447 -7.23 27.50 5.70
C ARG A 447 -6.77 27.53 4.23
N GLN A 448 -6.57 26.37 3.60
CA GLN A 448 -6.26 26.34 2.17
C GLN A 448 -7.47 26.82 1.33
N PRO A 449 -7.25 27.56 0.23
CA PRO A 449 -8.31 27.97 -0.69
C PRO A 449 -9.03 26.74 -1.25
N ILE A 450 -10.36 26.71 -1.26
CA ILE A 450 -11.13 25.55 -1.76
C ILE A 450 -11.30 25.65 -3.27
N GLN A 451 -10.72 24.70 -4.02
CA GLN A 451 -10.82 24.62 -5.48
C GLN A 451 -11.74 23.50 -5.94
N VAL A 452 -11.81 22.39 -5.19
CA VAL A 452 -12.62 21.21 -5.52
C VAL A 452 -13.46 20.83 -4.31
N ARG A 453 -14.73 20.49 -4.57
CA ARG A 453 -15.68 19.94 -3.59
C ARG A 453 -16.21 18.62 -4.15
N ILE A 454 -15.96 17.52 -3.46
CA ILE A 454 -16.39 16.19 -3.88
C ILE A 454 -17.46 15.71 -2.91
N ARG A 455 -18.65 15.39 -3.41
CA ARG A 455 -19.74 14.85 -2.60
C ARG A 455 -19.63 13.33 -2.49
N ARG A 456 -19.69 12.81 -1.27
CA ARG A 456 -19.80 11.38 -0.96
C ARG A 456 -21.28 11.00 -0.90
N TYR A 457 -21.68 9.95 -1.62
CA TYR A 457 -23.02 9.38 -1.54
C TYR A 457 -22.92 8.05 -0.79
N GLY A 458 -23.51 7.97 0.42
CA GLY A 458 -23.66 6.70 1.18
C GLY A 458 -23.05 6.68 2.60
N LEU A 459 -23.55 7.50 3.53
CA LEU A 459 -23.21 7.45 4.96
C LEU A 459 -24.43 7.31 5.88
#